data_AF-K1SE85-F1
#
_entry.id   AF-K1SE85-F1
#
_cell.length_a   1.000
_cell.length_b   1.000
_cell.length_c   1.000
_cell.angle_alpha   90.00
_cell.angle_beta   90.00
_cell.angle_gamma   90.00
#
_symmetry.space_group_name_H-M   'P 1'
#
loop_
_entity.id
_entity.type
_entity.pdbx_description
1 polymer ?
#
loop_
_entity_poly.entity_id
_entity_poly.type
_entity_poly.pdbx_seq_one_letter_code
_entity_poly.pdbx_strand_id
1 'polypeptide(L)'
;ARIGCTDAWRSGVKANLPVTRIKNDALETNVQGTVLSKAGTAEDVLAHIPGLQKKADGFEVLGKGSPLIYINGRKLRDIAELDQLTSEEIKSVEVVRNPGARYDATVGAVVRIRTVKRQGDGFGVSLRSSYDQSQNSDFVEQADVNYRHNGLDVFAMVRFDKTTSLQNDILEQTAFTDTIWTQKNYQHSNTDSRSIDG
;
A
#
# COMPACT_ATOMS: atom_id res chain seq x y z
N ALA A 1 23.58 -41.55 -36.17
CA ALA A 1 23.20 -40.13 -36.26
C ALA A 1 22.69 -39.69 -34.89
N ARG A 2 23.28 -38.65 -34.28
CA ARG A 2 22.88 -38.16 -32.95
C ARG A 2 21.60 -37.34 -33.08
N ILE A 3 20.62 -37.64 -32.24
CA ILE A 3 19.38 -36.89 -32.10
C ILE A 3 19.73 -35.62 -31.33
N GLY A 4 19.68 -34.47 -32.00
CA GLY A 4 19.85 -33.16 -31.38
C GLY A 4 18.57 -32.75 -30.66
N CYS A 5 18.60 -32.75 -29.33
CA CYS A 5 17.56 -32.12 -28.52
C CYS A 5 17.85 -30.61 -28.49
N THR A 6 17.00 -29.81 -29.13
CA THR A 6 17.09 -28.35 -29.06
C THR A 6 16.36 -27.88 -27.81
N ASP A 7 17.13 -27.43 -26.82
CA ASP A 7 16.63 -26.77 -25.62
C ASP A 7 15.95 -25.44 -25.97
N ALA A 8 14.63 -25.44 -25.88
CA ALA A 8 13.77 -24.29 -26.12
C ALA A 8 13.47 -23.57 -24.79
N TRP A 9 14.07 -22.38 -24.64
CA TRP A 9 13.56 -21.21 -23.90
C TRP A 9 13.25 -21.35 -22.39
N ARG A 10 14.29 -21.20 -21.55
CA ARG A 10 14.11 -20.54 -20.25
C ARG A 10 13.98 -19.03 -20.50
N SER A 11 12.77 -18.51 -20.60
CA SER A 11 12.54 -17.07 -20.49
C SER A 11 12.90 -16.65 -19.06
N GLY A 12 14.14 -16.22 -18.85
CA GLY A 12 14.53 -15.58 -17.61
C GLY A 12 13.73 -14.29 -17.47
N VAL A 13 12.71 -14.29 -16.62
CA VAL A 13 12.00 -13.07 -16.23
C VAL A 13 13.02 -12.15 -15.56
N LYS A 14 13.44 -11.09 -16.25
CA LYS A 14 14.32 -10.07 -15.68
C LYS A 14 13.47 -9.16 -14.79
N ALA A 15 13.32 -9.54 -13.52
CA ALA A 15 12.71 -8.68 -12.51
C ALA A 15 13.76 -7.70 -11.98
N ASN A 16 13.48 -6.39 -12.03
CA ASN A 16 14.33 -5.38 -11.41
C ASN A 16 13.88 -5.19 -9.95
N LEU A 17 14.61 -5.80 -9.02
CA LEU A 17 14.28 -5.79 -7.59
C LEU A 17 14.60 -4.43 -6.97
N PRO A 18 13.80 -3.96 -6.01
CA PRO A 18 14.12 -2.76 -5.25
C PRO A 18 15.39 -2.98 -4.44
N VAL A 19 16.37 -2.09 -4.62
CA VAL A 19 17.59 -2.09 -3.82
C VAL A 19 17.38 -1.15 -2.65
N THR A 20 17.46 -1.68 -1.43
CA THR A 20 17.46 -0.89 -0.20
C THR A 20 18.90 -0.60 0.21
N ARG A 21 19.21 0.67 0.49
CA ARG A 21 20.56 1.12 0.89
C ARG A 21 20.47 2.02 2.11
N ILE A 22 21.50 2.03 2.93
CA ILE A 22 21.64 3.01 4.01
C ILE A 22 22.19 4.30 3.40
N LYS A 23 21.49 5.41 3.62
CA LYS A 23 21.92 6.75 3.19
C LYS A 23 21.50 7.78 4.22
N ASN A 24 22.47 8.55 4.71
CA ASN A 24 22.23 9.62 5.70
C ASN A 24 21.42 9.15 6.92
N ASP A 25 21.78 7.98 7.47
CA ASP A 25 21.10 7.35 8.61
C ASP A 25 19.63 6.95 8.35
N ALA A 26 19.27 6.79 7.08
CA ALA A 26 17.97 6.32 6.62
C ALA A 26 18.12 5.05 5.77
N LEU A 27 17.15 4.15 5.86
CA LEU A 27 16.97 3.07 4.89
C LEU A 27 16.23 3.64 3.67
N GLU A 28 16.95 3.87 2.57
CA GLU A 28 16.37 4.31 1.30
C GLU A 28 16.08 3.09 0.42
N THR A 29 14.80 2.88 0.09
CA THR A 29 14.34 1.90 -0.89
C THR A 29 13.98 2.63 -2.17
N ASN A 30 14.65 2.27 -3.27
CA ASN A 30 14.32 2.80 -4.59
C ASN A 30 13.05 2.12 -5.12
N VAL A 31 12.09 2.91 -5.60
CA VAL A 31 10.80 2.43 -6.13
C VAL A 31 10.78 2.55 -7.65
N GLN A 32 11.19 3.70 -8.19
CA GLN A 32 11.19 3.95 -9.62
C GLN A 32 12.03 2.92 -10.39
N GLY A 33 11.42 2.33 -11.43
CA GLY A 33 12.08 1.35 -12.29
C GLY A 33 12.25 -0.03 -11.65
N THR A 34 11.53 -0.31 -10.55
CA THR A 34 11.56 -1.60 -9.85
C THR A 34 10.16 -2.23 -9.85
N VAL A 35 10.04 -3.47 -9.36
CA VAL A 35 8.71 -4.10 -9.19
C VAL A 35 7.78 -3.31 -8.27
N LEU A 36 8.31 -2.52 -7.35
CA LEU A 36 7.50 -1.68 -6.45
C LEU A 36 6.79 -0.54 -7.20
N SER A 37 7.29 -0.08 -8.34
CA SER A 37 6.59 0.96 -9.10
C SER A 37 5.27 0.48 -9.70
N LYS A 38 5.00 -0.83 -9.66
CA LYS A 38 3.77 -1.47 -10.15
C LYS A 38 2.89 -2.00 -9.01
N ALA A 39 3.16 -1.61 -7.77
CA ALA A 39 2.42 -2.09 -6.60
C ALA A 39 0.97 -1.56 -6.55
N GLY A 40 0.70 -0.41 -7.20
CA GLY A 40 -0.61 0.24 -7.22
C GLY A 40 -0.52 1.63 -6.59
N THR A 41 -0.64 1.70 -5.27
CA THR A 41 -0.63 2.95 -4.50
C THR A 41 0.65 3.12 -3.68
N ALA A 42 0.84 4.30 -3.07
CA ALA A 42 1.92 4.52 -2.12
C ALA A 42 1.73 3.68 -0.87
N GLU A 43 0.49 3.43 -0.46
CA GLU A 43 0.19 2.54 0.65
C GLU A 43 0.71 1.13 0.39
N ASP A 44 0.44 0.59 -0.81
CA ASP A 44 0.94 -0.72 -1.24
C ASP A 44 2.48 -0.75 -1.27
N VAL A 45 3.11 0.32 -1.75
CA VAL A 45 4.57 0.44 -1.72
C VAL A 45 5.11 0.41 -0.30
N LEU A 46 4.52 1.18 0.62
CA LEU A 46 4.93 1.25 2.03
C LEU A 46 4.79 -0.10 2.75
N ALA A 47 3.77 -0.89 2.41
CA ALA A 47 3.58 -2.24 2.96
C ALA A 47 4.73 -3.20 2.60
N HIS A 48 5.46 -2.93 1.52
CA HIS A 48 6.62 -3.72 1.09
C HIS A 48 7.96 -3.13 1.55
N ILE A 49 7.98 -2.02 2.29
CA ILE A 49 9.21 -1.41 2.78
C ILE A 49 9.72 -2.17 4.03
N PRO A 50 11.00 -2.59 4.05
CA PRO A 50 11.57 -3.27 5.21
C PRO A 50 11.46 -2.45 6.49
N GLY A 51 10.87 -3.05 7.53
CA GLY A 51 10.75 -2.44 8.85
C GLY A 51 9.54 -1.51 9.03
N LEU A 52 8.69 -1.38 8.01
CA LEU A 52 7.35 -0.79 8.10
C LEU A 52 6.29 -1.89 8.15
N GLN A 53 5.26 -1.67 8.94
CA GLN A 53 4.09 -2.54 9.03
C GLN A 53 2.82 -1.72 8.90
N LYS A 54 1.88 -2.19 8.07
CA LYS A 54 0.52 -1.63 8.02
C LYS A 54 -0.26 -2.08 9.26
N LYS A 55 -0.95 -1.13 9.89
CA LYS A 55 -1.90 -1.30 11.00
C LYS A 55 -3.27 -0.78 10.55
N ALA A 56 -4.30 -1.00 11.37
CA ALA A 56 -5.66 -0.53 11.07
C ALA A 56 -5.71 0.99 10.80
N ASP A 57 -4.98 1.77 11.60
CA ASP A 57 -5.04 3.24 11.56
C ASP A 57 -3.80 3.88 10.88
N GLY A 58 -3.03 3.11 10.12
CA GLY A 58 -1.87 3.62 9.38
C GLY A 58 -0.64 2.70 9.43
N PHE A 59 0.51 3.25 9.78
CA PHE A 59 1.79 2.52 9.74
C PHE A 59 2.53 2.53 11.06
N GLU A 60 3.31 1.47 11.31
CA GLU A 60 4.23 1.36 12.42
C GLU A 60 5.64 1.02 11.91
N VAL A 61 6.65 1.71 12.43
CA VAL A 61 8.05 1.31 12.24
C VAL A 61 8.44 0.36 13.36
N LEU A 62 8.94 -0.82 13.00
CA LEU A 62 9.34 -1.87 13.93
C LEU A 62 10.21 -1.32 15.08
N GLY A 63 9.70 -1.41 16.31
CA GLY A 63 10.39 -0.98 17.53
C GLY A 63 10.47 0.54 17.74
N LYS A 64 9.75 1.34 16.95
CA LYS A 64 9.74 2.81 17.02
C LYS A 64 8.33 3.42 17.08
N GLY A 65 7.28 2.62 16.90
CA GLY A 65 5.90 3.08 16.92
C GLY A 65 5.47 3.78 15.63
N SER A 66 4.41 4.58 15.71
CA SER A 66 3.85 5.32 14.57
C SER A 66 4.83 6.39 14.07
N PRO A 67 5.25 6.35 12.78
CA PRO A 67 6.17 7.33 12.24
C PRO A 67 5.44 8.60 11.81
N LEU A 68 6.19 9.71 11.72
CA LEU A 68 5.75 10.85 10.92
C LEU A 68 6.04 10.60 9.44
N ILE A 69 5.03 10.71 8.59
CA ILE A 69 5.17 10.52 7.14
C ILE A 69 5.24 11.88 6.45
N TYR A 70 6.17 12.03 5.50
CA TYR A 70 6.33 13.21 4.67
C TYR A 70 6.30 12.84 3.19
N ILE A 71 5.55 13.59 2.39
CA ILE A 71 5.57 13.52 0.92
C ILE A 71 6.23 14.80 0.40
N ASN A 72 7.37 14.68 -0.28
CA ASN A 72 8.13 15.83 -0.81
C ASN A 72 8.42 16.94 0.22
N GLY A 73 8.62 16.56 1.49
CA GLY A 73 8.89 17.49 2.59
C GLY A 73 7.65 18.10 3.24
N ARG A 74 6.45 17.85 2.71
CA ARG A 74 5.17 18.18 3.37
C ARG A 74 4.76 17.04 4.30
N LYS A 75 4.40 17.37 5.54
CA LYS A 75 3.85 16.39 6.49
C LYS A 75 2.51 15.86 5.93
N LEU A 76 2.34 14.55 5.94
CA LEU A 76 1.08 13.89 5.59
C LEU A 76 -0.03 14.38 6.52
N ARG A 77 -1.17 14.81 5.96
CA ARG A 77 -2.32 15.29 6.73
C ARG A 77 -3.34 14.18 6.93
N ASP A 78 -3.55 13.40 5.89
CA ASP A 78 -4.48 12.26 5.87
C ASP A 78 -3.81 11.02 5.27
N ILE A 79 -4.13 9.84 5.81
CA ILE A 79 -3.68 8.55 5.28
C ILE A 79 -4.20 8.36 3.85
N ALA A 80 -5.39 8.90 3.52
CA ALA A 80 -6.00 8.83 2.19
C ALA A 80 -5.14 9.50 1.09
N GLU A 81 -4.23 10.42 1.46
CA GLU A 81 -3.26 11.00 0.50
C GLU A 81 -2.28 9.93 -0.05
N LEU A 82 -2.06 8.82 0.67
CA LEU A 82 -1.21 7.72 0.21
C LEU A 82 -1.90 6.88 -0.87
N ASP A 83 -3.23 6.77 -0.82
CA ASP A 83 -4.03 6.05 -1.82
C ASP A 83 -4.12 6.82 -3.14
N GLN A 84 -4.10 8.16 -3.05
CA GLN A 84 -4.04 9.06 -4.20
C GLN A 84 -2.68 9.04 -4.92
N LEU A 85 -1.60 8.73 -4.19
CA LEU A 85 -0.26 8.74 -4.77
C LEU A 85 0.04 7.38 -5.42
N THR A 86 0.09 7.35 -6.75
CA THR A 86 0.38 6.11 -7.49
C THR A 86 1.83 5.65 -7.31
N SER A 87 2.06 4.34 -7.32
CA SER A 87 3.40 3.77 -7.13
C SER A 87 4.41 4.16 -8.22
N GLU A 88 3.94 4.46 -9.42
CA GLU A 88 4.76 4.93 -10.56
C GLU A 88 5.37 6.31 -10.32
N GLU A 89 4.69 7.12 -9.52
CA GLU A 89 5.08 8.49 -9.20
C GLU A 89 6.04 8.55 -8.03
N ILE A 90 6.31 7.43 -7.38
CA ILE A 90 7.24 7.34 -6.27
C ILE A 90 8.64 7.06 -6.80
N LYS A 91 9.56 7.96 -6.47
CA LYS A 91 10.98 7.81 -6.78
C LYS A 91 11.63 6.88 -5.75
N SER A 92 11.56 7.26 -4.48
CA SER A 92 12.12 6.50 -3.38
C SER A 92 11.38 6.74 -2.07
N VAL A 93 11.47 5.75 -1.18
CA VAL A 93 10.98 5.84 0.21
C VAL A 93 12.19 5.74 1.13
N GLU A 94 12.28 6.63 2.10
CA GLU A 94 13.33 6.64 3.11
C GLU A 94 12.72 6.45 4.50
N VAL A 95 13.21 5.46 5.26
CA VAL A 95 12.82 5.21 6.65
C VAL A 95 13.96 5.64 7.58
N VAL A 96 13.73 6.68 8.37
CA VAL A 96 14.64 7.20 9.38
C VAL A 96 14.19 6.68 10.74
N ARG A 97 14.94 5.72 11.30
CA ARG A 97 14.61 5.10 12.60
C ARG A 97 15.15 5.88 13.80
N ASN A 98 16.02 6.85 13.55
CA ASN A 98 16.58 7.74 14.57
C ASN A 98 16.57 9.18 14.06
N PRO A 99 15.42 9.88 14.11
CA PRO A 99 15.34 11.26 13.67
C PRO A 99 16.25 12.15 14.55
N GLY A 100 17.10 12.96 13.92
CA GLY A 100 17.92 13.96 14.62
C GLY A 100 17.11 15.16 15.11
N ALA A 101 17.78 16.15 15.70
CA ALA A 101 17.18 17.30 16.40
C ALA A 101 16.26 18.22 15.57
N ARG A 102 16.13 17.96 14.27
CA ARG A 102 15.17 18.66 13.38
C ARG A 102 13.72 18.22 13.60
N TYR A 103 13.47 17.15 14.36
CA TYR A 103 12.15 16.66 14.72
C TYR A 103 11.96 16.70 16.24
N ASP A 104 10.70 16.72 16.66
CA ASP A 104 10.34 16.64 18.07
C ASP A 104 10.85 15.33 18.69
N ALA A 105 11.31 15.38 19.95
CA ALA A 105 11.87 14.23 20.65
C ALA A 105 10.85 13.09 20.87
N THR A 106 9.55 13.37 20.77
CA THR A 106 8.47 12.37 20.81
C THR A 106 8.39 11.53 19.54
N VAL A 107 9.03 11.95 18.45
CA VAL A 107 8.96 11.27 17.15
C VAL A 107 9.96 10.11 17.13
N GLY A 108 9.45 8.89 17.24
CA GLY A 108 10.28 7.67 17.21
C GLY A 108 10.88 7.34 15.85
N ALA A 109 10.20 7.69 14.75
CA ALA A 109 10.66 7.45 13.39
C ALA A 109 10.03 8.43 12.38
N VAL A 110 10.70 8.60 11.24
CA VAL A 110 10.21 9.44 10.13
C VAL A 110 10.31 8.68 8.81
N VAL A 111 9.20 8.64 8.07
CA VAL A 111 9.15 8.10 6.71
C VAL A 111 9.08 9.26 5.73
N ARG A 112 9.94 9.27 4.71
CA ARG A 112 9.97 10.29 3.66
C ARG A 112 9.75 9.65 2.31
N ILE A 113 8.72 10.09 1.62
CA ILE A 113 8.38 9.69 0.26
C ILE A 113 8.84 10.81 -0.67
N ARG A 114 9.70 10.47 -1.62
CA ARG A 114 10.10 11.36 -2.71
C ARG A 114 9.38 10.94 -3.97
N THR A 115 8.70 11.87 -4.62
CA THR A 115 8.07 11.58 -5.92
C THR A 115 9.04 11.83 -7.07
N VAL A 116 8.75 11.22 -8.22
CA VAL A 116 9.37 11.57 -9.48
C VAL A 116 8.97 13.01 -9.80
N LYS A 117 9.94 13.81 -10.26
CA LYS A 117 9.64 15.16 -10.73
C LYS A 117 8.89 15.03 -12.04
N ARG A 118 7.55 15.12 -12.01
CA ARG A 118 6.73 15.15 -13.25
C ARG A 118 7.26 16.31 -14.11
N GLN A 119 7.71 15.99 -15.33
CA GLN A 119 8.24 16.96 -16.27
C GLN A 119 7.07 17.45 -17.13
N GLY A 120 6.76 18.74 -17.05
CA GLY A 120 5.73 19.39 -17.87
C GLY A 120 4.60 20.05 -17.07
N ASP A 121 4.10 21.14 -17.62
CA ASP A 121 2.79 21.70 -17.29
C ASP A 121 1.71 20.97 -18.09
N GLY A 122 0.50 20.89 -17.53
CA GLY A 122 -0.65 20.31 -18.23
C GLY A 122 -1.58 19.51 -17.33
N PHE A 123 -2.44 18.74 -18.00
CA PHE A 123 -3.40 17.83 -17.37
C PHE A 123 -2.83 16.42 -17.29
N GLY A 124 -2.97 15.79 -16.13
CA GLY A 124 -2.83 14.35 -15.95
C GLY A 124 -4.16 13.75 -15.53
N VAL A 125 -4.44 12.55 -16.04
CA VAL A 125 -5.62 11.77 -15.70
C VAL A 125 -5.16 10.34 -15.47
N SER A 126 -5.52 9.76 -14.33
CA SER A 126 -5.35 8.33 -14.05
C SER A 126 -6.73 7.71 -13.83
N LEU A 127 -6.92 6.53 -14.41
CA LEU A 127 -8.07 5.68 -14.15
C LEU A 127 -7.56 4.34 -13.63
N ARG A 128 -8.08 3.92 -12.50
CA ARG A 128 -7.80 2.64 -11.87
C ARG A 128 -9.12 1.87 -11.74
N SER A 129 -9.11 0.64 -12.20
CA SER A 129 -10.21 -0.31 -12.02
C SER A 129 -9.61 -1.62 -11.52
N SER A 130 -10.09 -2.08 -10.37
CA SER A 130 -9.72 -3.39 -9.83
C SER A 130 -10.95 -4.23 -9.59
N TYR A 131 -10.83 -5.50 -9.93
CA TYR A 131 -11.87 -6.51 -9.79
C TYR A 131 -11.26 -7.72 -9.11
N ASP A 132 -11.80 -8.08 -7.96
CA ASP A 132 -11.32 -9.21 -7.18
C ASP A 132 -12.48 -10.18 -6.97
N GLN A 133 -12.26 -11.43 -7.39
CA GLN A 133 -13.26 -12.49 -7.29
C GLN A 133 -12.79 -13.55 -6.30
N SER A 134 -13.49 -13.63 -5.17
CA SER A 134 -13.37 -14.72 -4.19
C SER A 134 -14.74 -15.41 -4.07
N GLN A 135 -15.30 -15.57 -2.87
CA GLN A 135 -16.69 -16.01 -2.69
C GLN A 135 -17.71 -14.94 -3.10
N ASN A 136 -17.30 -13.68 -3.15
CA ASN A 136 -18.07 -12.56 -3.71
C ASN A 136 -17.24 -11.80 -4.75
N SER A 137 -17.88 -10.84 -5.43
CA SER A 137 -17.25 -9.93 -6.38
C SER A 137 -17.04 -8.55 -5.75
N ASP A 138 -15.78 -8.19 -5.55
CA ASP A 138 -15.35 -6.86 -5.10
C ASP A 138 -14.90 -6.03 -6.30
N PHE A 139 -15.24 -4.74 -6.26
CA PHE A 139 -14.95 -3.83 -7.35
C PHE A 139 -14.58 -2.44 -6.83
N VAL A 140 -13.49 -1.91 -7.35
CA VAL A 140 -13.02 -0.55 -7.07
C VAL A 140 -12.80 0.18 -8.38
N GLU A 141 -13.42 1.35 -8.52
CA GLU A 141 -13.20 2.31 -9.59
C GLU A 141 -12.66 3.60 -8.98
N GLN A 142 -11.56 4.12 -9.53
CA GLN A 142 -10.96 5.37 -9.10
C GLN A 142 -10.54 6.19 -10.31
N ALA A 143 -10.89 7.46 -10.31
CA ALA A 143 -10.48 8.44 -11.30
C ALA A 143 -9.79 9.59 -10.59
N ASP A 144 -8.53 9.84 -10.96
CA ASP A 144 -7.76 10.98 -10.46
C ASP A 144 -7.45 11.93 -11.61
N VAL A 145 -7.59 13.22 -11.34
CA VAL A 145 -7.29 14.30 -12.27
C VAL A 145 -6.35 15.27 -11.60
N ASN A 146 -5.27 15.64 -12.27
CA ASN A 146 -4.34 16.67 -11.80
C ASN A 146 -4.09 17.72 -12.88
N TYR A 147 -3.98 18.98 -12.48
CA TYR A 147 -3.60 20.08 -13.34
C TYR A 147 -2.45 20.87 -12.73
N ARG A 148 -1.39 21.07 -13.53
CA ARG A 148 -0.20 21.80 -13.11
C ARG A 148 0.13 22.91 -14.09
N HIS A 149 0.31 24.12 -13.57
CA HIS A 149 0.76 25.25 -14.36
C HIS A 149 1.58 26.24 -13.52
N ASN A 150 2.80 26.56 -13.95
CA ASN A 150 3.63 27.61 -13.33
C ASN A 150 3.77 27.52 -11.79
N GLY A 151 3.92 26.29 -11.26
CA GLY A 151 4.09 26.05 -9.82
C GLY A 151 2.79 25.90 -9.02
N LEU A 152 1.61 26.10 -9.64
CA LEU A 152 0.33 25.66 -9.11
C LEU A 152 0.11 24.18 -9.42
N ASP A 153 -0.31 23.40 -8.42
CA ASP A 153 -0.63 21.97 -8.55
C ASP A 153 -1.98 21.68 -7.89
N VAL A 154 -2.99 21.37 -8.70
CA VAL A 154 -4.35 21.07 -8.27
C VAL A 154 -4.65 19.62 -8.60
N PHE A 155 -5.29 18.90 -7.69
CA PHE A 155 -5.69 17.51 -7.87
C PHE A 155 -7.14 17.30 -7.39
N ALA A 156 -7.82 16.35 -8.02
CA ALA A 156 -9.15 15.88 -7.66
C ALA A 156 -9.18 14.36 -7.82
N MET A 157 -9.86 13.66 -6.92
CA MET A 157 -10.05 12.22 -6.95
C MET A 157 -11.52 11.91 -6.79
N VAL A 158 -12.01 10.88 -7.48
CA VAL A 158 -13.29 10.25 -7.21
C VAL A 158 -13.07 8.75 -7.12
N ARG A 159 -13.53 8.14 -6.04
CA ARG A 159 -13.41 6.69 -5.80
C ARG A 159 -14.78 6.08 -5.51
N PHE A 160 -15.06 4.97 -6.17
CA PHE A 160 -16.24 4.14 -5.96
C PHE A 160 -15.80 2.74 -5.53
N ASP A 161 -16.32 2.30 -4.39
CA ASP A 161 -16.05 0.99 -3.83
C ASP A 161 -17.34 0.18 -3.71
N LYS A 162 -17.28 -1.06 -4.16
CA LYS A 162 -18.27 -2.09 -3.86
C LYS A 162 -17.54 -3.28 -3.27
N THR A 163 -17.73 -3.48 -1.96
CA THR A 163 -17.16 -4.61 -1.23
C THR A 163 -18.28 -5.45 -0.66
N THR A 164 -18.23 -6.76 -0.92
CA THR A 164 -19.22 -7.74 -0.48
C THR A 164 -18.48 -8.77 0.37
N SER A 165 -18.77 -8.84 1.68
CA SER A 165 -18.07 -9.78 2.58
C SER A 165 -19.01 -10.85 3.09
N LEU A 166 -18.65 -12.13 2.88
CA LEU A 166 -19.37 -13.29 3.38
C LEU A 166 -18.55 -13.94 4.50
N GLN A 167 -19.05 -13.89 5.74
CA GLN A 167 -18.39 -14.48 6.89
C GLN A 167 -19.24 -15.61 7.49
N ASN A 168 -18.72 -16.84 7.40
CA ASN A 168 -19.32 -18.05 7.97
C ASN A 168 -18.45 -18.53 9.14
N ASP A 169 -18.80 -18.17 10.37
CA ASP A 169 -18.06 -18.57 11.57
C ASP A 169 -18.84 -19.68 12.33
N ILE A 170 -18.20 -20.82 12.56
CA ILE A 170 -18.73 -21.92 13.37
C ILE A 170 -17.92 -22.00 14.67
N LEU A 171 -18.55 -21.68 15.80
CA LEU A 171 -17.94 -21.78 17.13
C LEU A 171 -18.57 -22.94 17.91
N GLU A 172 -17.79 -24.01 18.12
CA GLU A 172 -18.17 -25.13 18.98
C GLU A 172 -17.47 -24.99 20.34
N GLN A 173 -18.24 -24.86 21.42
CA GLN A 173 -17.71 -24.82 22.79
C GLN A 173 -18.20 -26.05 23.57
N THR A 174 -17.24 -26.89 23.99
CA THR A 174 -17.50 -28.08 24.80
C THR A 174 -16.94 -27.85 26.19
N ALA A 175 -17.80 -27.90 27.22
CA ALA A 175 -17.40 -27.75 28.61
C ALA A 175 -17.60 -29.09 29.36
N PHE A 176 -16.53 -29.58 30.00
CA PHE A 176 -16.58 -30.78 30.82
C PHE A 176 -16.96 -30.40 32.26
N THR A 177 -18.22 -30.62 32.61
CA THR A 177 -18.74 -30.59 33.99
C THR A 177 -19.13 -32.02 34.37
N ASP A 178 -19.58 -32.28 35.61
CA ASP A 178 -20.09 -33.60 36.03
C ASP A 178 -21.20 -34.17 35.11
N THR A 179 -21.78 -33.32 34.26
CA THR A 179 -22.58 -33.70 33.08
C THR A 179 -22.00 -33.04 31.82
N ILE A 180 -21.94 -33.76 30.69
CA ILE A 180 -21.43 -33.23 29.42
C ILE A 180 -22.38 -32.15 28.91
N TRP A 181 -21.87 -30.94 28.69
CA TRP A 181 -22.60 -29.83 28.09
C TRP A 181 -21.91 -29.35 26.80
N THR A 182 -22.67 -29.41 25.70
CA THR A 182 -22.20 -29.00 24.36
C THR A 182 -23.06 -27.85 23.86
N GLN A 183 -22.45 -26.69 23.61
CA GLN A 183 -23.13 -25.56 22.99
C GLN A 183 -22.60 -25.32 21.59
N LYS A 184 -23.51 -25.36 20.62
CA LYS A 184 -23.25 -24.96 19.23
C LYS A 184 -23.93 -23.64 18.99
N ASN A 185 -23.14 -22.59 18.75
CA ASN A 185 -23.65 -21.28 18.37
C ASN A 185 -23.45 -21.09 16.87
N TYR A 186 -24.54 -20.77 16.15
CA TYR A 186 -24.51 -20.47 14.73
C TYR A 186 -24.52 -18.95 14.55
N GLN A 187 -23.46 -18.39 13.96
CA GLN A 187 -23.39 -16.96 13.66
C GLN A 187 -23.25 -16.79 12.14
N HIS A 188 -24.22 -16.09 11.53
CA HIS A 188 -24.20 -15.75 10.11
C HIS A 188 -24.16 -14.22 9.97
N SER A 189 -23.15 -13.70 9.27
CA SER A 189 -23.02 -12.27 8.99
C SER A 189 -22.81 -12.07 7.49
N ASN A 190 -23.69 -11.28 6.87
CA ASN A 190 -23.55 -10.81 5.49
C ASN A 190 -23.44 -9.29 5.52
N THR A 191 -22.35 -8.74 4.97
CA THR A 191 -22.12 -7.29 4.94
C THR A 191 -21.89 -6.83 3.51
N ASP A 192 -22.84 -6.04 3.00
CA ASP A 192 -22.73 -5.35 1.72
C ASP A 192 -22.45 -3.88 1.98
N SER A 193 -21.35 -3.36 1.42
CA SER A 193 -20.98 -1.95 1.55
C SER A 193 -20.77 -1.31 0.18
N ARG A 194 -21.23 -0.07 0.06
CA ARG A 194 -20.99 0.81 -1.09
C ARG A 194 -20.62 2.18 -0.56
N SER A 195 -19.51 2.73 -1.03
CA SER A 195 -19.08 4.08 -0.70
C SER A 195 -18.68 4.85 -1.95
N ILE A 196 -18.81 6.16 -1.85
CA ILE A 196 -18.26 7.10 -2.83
C ILE A 196 -17.53 8.18 -2.06
N ASP A 197 -16.23 8.30 -2.33
CA ASP A 197 -15.33 9.21 -1.64
C ASP A 197 -14.68 10.17 -2.66
N GLY A 198 -14.42 11.41 -2.23
CA GLY A 198 -13.83 12.47 -3.05
C GLY A 198 -13.09 13.52 -2.24
#